data_AF-A0A661TEP1-F1
#
_entry.id   AF-A0A661TEP1-F1
#
_cell.length_a   1.000
_cell.length_b   1.000
_cell.length_c   1.000
_cell.angle_alpha   90.00
_cell.angle_beta   90.00
_cell.angle_gamma   90.00
#
_symmetry.space_group_name_H-M   'P 1'
#
loop_
_entity.id
_entity.type
_entity.pdbx_description
1 polymer ?
#
loop_
_entity_poly.entity_id
_entity_poly.type
_entity_poly.pdbx_seq_one_letter_code
_entity_poly.pdbx_strand_id
1 'polypeptide(L)'
;MIHMCEIFLEPNGIEHRTCKVGNTTYQWLCGKVNRTVPDEFFRTAFRKKFYDSLQALQKDLDKWLHHYNYERPHRGYRNKGRKPIETFEMGKKRRENPIKEAA
;
A
#
# COMPACT_ATOMS: atom_id res chain seq x y z
N MET A 1 3.72 -25.33 -11.02
CA MET A 1 4.11 -25.19 -9.61
C MET A 1 3.05 -24.32 -8.96
N ILE A 2 2.20 -24.90 -8.10
CA ILE A 2 1.09 -24.15 -7.49
C ILE A 2 1.71 -23.15 -6.51
N HIS A 3 1.46 -21.86 -6.72
CA HIS A 3 2.02 -20.80 -5.89
C HIS A 3 1.18 -20.64 -4.62
N MET A 4 1.79 -20.55 -3.44
CA MET A 4 1.05 -20.52 -2.16
C MET A 4 0.05 -19.37 -2.05
N CYS A 5 0.32 -18.22 -2.67
CA CYS A 5 -0.64 -17.12 -2.72
C CYS A 5 -1.88 -17.44 -3.55
N GLU A 6 -1.75 -18.27 -4.60
CA GLU A 6 -2.87 -18.64 -5.46
C GLU A 6 -3.89 -19.50 -4.70
N ILE A 7 -3.40 -20.47 -3.92
CA ILE A 7 -4.21 -21.31 -3.03
C ILE A 7 -5.01 -20.47 -2.02
N PHE A 8 -4.43 -19.38 -1.52
CA PHE A 8 -5.10 -18.50 -0.57
C PHE A 8 -6.14 -17.58 -1.23
N LEU A 9 -5.86 -17.10 -2.45
CA LEU A 9 -6.70 -16.12 -3.15
C LEU A 9 -7.93 -16.75 -3.82
N GLU A 10 -7.82 -17.99 -4.29
CA GLU A 10 -8.88 -18.70 -4.99
C GLU A 10 -10.17 -18.88 -4.16
N PRO A 11 -10.14 -19.31 -2.88
CA PRO A 11 -11.33 -19.36 -2.03
C PRO A 11 -11.98 -18.00 -1.77
N ASN A 12 -11.21 -16.91 -1.90
CA ASN A 12 -11.71 -15.54 -1.71
C ASN A 12 -12.26 -14.94 -3.01
N GLY A 13 -12.27 -15.70 -4.12
CA GLY A 13 -12.71 -15.23 -5.44
C GLY A 13 -11.80 -14.16 -6.03
N ILE A 14 -10.52 -14.11 -5.64
CA ILE A 14 -9.57 -13.11 -6.12
C ILE A 14 -8.68 -13.73 -7.19
N GLU A 15 -8.72 -13.16 -8.40
CA GLU A 15 -7.84 -13.57 -9.50
C GLU A 15 -6.38 -13.22 -9.18
N HIS A 16 -5.52 -14.23 -9.12
CA HIS A 16 -4.09 -14.04 -8.97
C HIS A 16 -3.46 -13.65 -10.32
N ARG A 17 -2.76 -12.51 -10.37
CA ARG A 17 -2.01 -12.06 -11.55
C ARG A 17 -0.57 -11.75 -11.22
N THR A 18 0.34 -12.21 -12.07
CA THR A 18 1.75 -11.85 -12.00
C THR A 18 2.03 -10.58 -12.78
N CYS A 19 2.92 -9.74 -12.26
CA CYS A 19 3.37 -8.55 -12.98
C CYS A 19 4.31 -8.98 -14.11
N LYS A 20 3.99 -8.62 -15.37
CA LYS A 20 4.91 -8.84 -16.49
C LYS A 20 6.22 -8.08 -16.23
N VAL A 21 7.35 -8.74 -16.52
CA VAL A 21 8.68 -8.13 -16.45
C VAL A 21 8.71 -6.89 -17.36
N GLY A 22 9.23 -5.78 -16.85
CA GLY A 22 9.27 -4.50 -17.57
C GLY A 22 8.03 -3.63 -17.41
N ASN A 23 7.00 -4.04 -16.65
CA ASN A 23 5.91 -3.14 -16.29
C ASN A 23 6.37 -2.15 -15.21
N THR A 24 6.81 -0.99 -15.68
CA THR A 24 7.39 0.08 -14.86
C THR A 24 6.41 0.64 -13.84
N THR A 25 5.11 0.63 -14.10
CA THR A 25 4.13 1.32 -13.26
C THR A 25 3.86 0.59 -11.95
N TYR A 26 3.57 -0.72 -12.01
CA TYR A 26 3.30 -1.52 -10.80
C TYR A 26 4.59 -1.75 -10.03
N GLN A 27 5.69 -2.06 -10.72
CA GLN A 27 6.98 -2.28 -10.10
C GLN A 27 7.50 -1.03 -9.38
N TRP A 28 7.33 0.15 -9.97
CA TRP A 28 7.69 1.40 -9.32
C TRP A 28 6.87 1.67 -8.06
N LEU A 29 5.57 1.38 -8.07
CA LEU A 29 4.70 1.64 -6.93
C LEU A 29 5.07 0.76 -5.73
N CYS A 30 5.17 -0.56 -5.95
CA CYS A 30 5.60 -1.50 -4.91
C CYS A 30 7.03 -1.20 -4.45
N GLY A 31 7.93 -0.90 -5.39
CA GLY A 31 9.31 -0.54 -5.10
C GLY A 31 9.44 0.70 -4.20
N LYS A 32 8.57 1.71 -4.37
CA LYS A 32 8.55 2.87 -3.47
C LYS A 32 8.19 2.49 -2.05
N VAL A 33 7.08 1.76 -1.85
CA VAL A 33 6.65 1.35 -0.50
C VAL A 33 7.73 0.47 0.16
N ASN A 34 8.31 -0.47 -0.59
CA ASN A 34 9.38 -1.35 -0.09
C ASN A 34 10.66 -0.60 0.32
N ARG A 35 10.90 0.61 -0.18
CA ARG A 35 11.99 1.48 0.29
C ARG A 35 11.54 2.37 1.44
N THR A 36 10.38 3.00 1.33
CA THR A 36 9.88 3.97 2.31
C THR A 36 9.66 3.35 3.68
N VAL A 37 9.04 2.15 3.78
CA VAL A 37 8.75 1.56 5.09
C VAL A 37 10.03 1.24 5.86
N PRO A 38 11.06 0.56 5.28
CA PRO A 38 12.31 0.36 6.01
C PRO A 38 13.07 1.64 6.34
N ASP A 39 13.10 2.59 5.40
CA ASP A 39 13.89 3.81 5.55
C ASP A 39 13.31 4.74 6.62
N GLU A 40 11.99 4.94 6.60
CA GLU A 40 11.30 5.87 7.51
C GLU A 40 10.92 5.20 8.84
N PHE A 41 10.32 4.00 8.79
CA PHE A 41 9.83 3.30 9.98
C PHE A 41 10.90 2.43 10.63
N PHE A 42 11.34 1.34 9.98
CA PHE A 42 12.16 0.32 10.67
C PHE A 42 13.48 0.89 11.21
N ARG A 43 14.21 1.69 10.41
CA ARG A 43 15.45 2.32 10.86
C ARG A 43 15.26 3.26 12.05
N THR A 44 14.12 3.94 12.13
CA THR A 44 13.81 4.86 13.24
C THR A 44 13.34 4.09 14.46
N ALA A 45 12.45 3.12 14.26
CA ALA A 45 11.86 2.29 15.31
C ALA A 45 12.94 1.53 16.07
N PHE A 46 13.81 0.80 15.37
CA PHE A 46 14.87 0.01 15.99
C PHE A 46 15.98 0.83 16.65
N ARG A 47 16.11 2.12 16.31
CA ARG A 47 17.04 3.04 17.02
C ARG A 47 16.44 3.62 18.30
N LYS A 48 15.11 3.77 18.36
CA LYS A 48 14.43 4.46 19.47
C LYS A 48 13.88 3.49 20.52
N LYS A 49 13.52 2.28 20.12
CA LYS A 49 12.81 1.33 20.97
C LYS A 49 13.35 -0.08 20.74
N PHE A 50 13.63 -0.78 21.83
CA PHE A 50 13.86 -2.22 21.80
C PHE A 50 12.51 -2.94 21.75
N TYR A 51 12.36 -3.87 20.82
CA TYR A 51 11.15 -4.67 20.66
C TYR A 51 11.41 -6.08 21.20
N ASP A 52 10.61 -6.49 22.17
CA ASP A 52 10.66 -7.81 22.81
C ASP A 52 9.84 -8.88 22.06
N SER A 53 8.90 -8.44 21.23
CA SER A 53 7.94 -9.29 20.52
C SER A 53 7.58 -8.71 19.17
N LEU A 54 7.20 -9.58 18.23
CA LEU A 54 6.72 -9.18 16.91
C LEU A 54 5.41 -8.38 17.02
N GLN A 55 4.53 -8.72 17.98
CA GLN A 55 3.27 -7.97 18.16
C GLN A 55 3.52 -6.52 18.57
N ALA A 56 4.52 -6.26 19.42
CA ALA A 56 4.89 -4.90 19.80
C ALA A 56 5.38 -4.08 18.60
N LEU A 57 6.17 -4.70 17.71
CA LEU A 57 6.63 -4.07 16.47
C LEU A 57 5.46 -3.82 15.51
N GLN A 58 4.58 -4.80 15.33
CA GLN A 58 3.41 -4.68 14.46
C GLN A 58 2.50 -3.54 14.91
N LYS A 59 2.24 -3.39 16.21
CA LYS A 59 1.41 -2.31 16.75
C LYS A 59 1.95 -0.92 16.43
N ASP A 60 3.27 -0.75 16.47
CA ASP A 60 3.88 0.53 16.12
C ASP A 60 3.92 0.74 14.59
N LEU A 61 4.08 -0.33 13.82
CA LEU A 61 3.99 -0.29 12.36
C LEU A 61 2.57 0.10 11.92
N ASP A 62 1.53 -0.45 12.54
CA ASP A 62 0.13 -0.14 12.24
C ASP A 62 -0.19 1.33 12.50
N LYS A 63 0.31 1.89 13.61
CA LYS A 63 0.20 3.33 13.91
C LYS A 63 0.92 4.17 12.85
N TRP A 64 2.12 3.77 12.46
CA TRP A 64 2.88 4.48 11.43
C TRP A 64 2.16 4.40 10.07
N LEU A 65 1.59 3.26 9.71
CA LEU A 65 0.79 3.08 8.49
C LEU A 65 -0.48 3.91 8.52
N HIS A 66 -1.13 4.04 9.69
CA HIS A 66 -2.29 4.92 9.84
C HIS A 66 -1.89 6.37 9.54
N HIS A 67 -0.83 6.87 10.18
CA HIS A 67 -0.32 8.21 9.92
C HIS A 67 0.03 8.41 8.43
N TYR A 68 0.75 7.45 7.84
CA TYR A 68 1.16 7.48 6.44
C TYR A 68 -0.03 7.53 5.47
N ASN A 69 -1.11 6.79 5.74
CA ASN A 69 -2.25 6.68 4.82
C ASN A 69 -3.36 7.72 5.05
N TYR A 70 -3.58 8.14 6.31
CA TYR A 70 -4.76 8.92 6.70
C TYR A 70 -4.44 10.35 7.16
N GLU A 71 -3.18 10.67 7.46
CA GLU A 71 -2.79 11.97 8.02
C GLU A 71 -1.77 12.68 7.12
N ARG A 72 -0.79 11.97 6.55
CA ARG A 72 0.29 12.55 5.76
C ARG A 72 -0.14 12.92 4.33
N PRO A 73 -0.02 14.18 3.90
CA PRO A 73 -0.21 14.57 2.50
C PRO A 73 0.99 14.14 1.65
N HIS A 74 0.74 13.51 0.50
CA HIS A 74 1.79 13.03 -0.40
C HIS A 74 1.86 13.85 -1.68
N ARG A 75 2.98 14.53 -1.92
CA ARG A 75 3.18 15.40 -3.10
C ARG A 75 3.49 14.63 -4.39
N GLY A 76 3.60 13.31 -4.35
CA GLY A 76 3.91 12.49 -5.52
C GLY A 76 2.83 12.55 -6.61
N TYR A 77 3.23 12.20 -7.85
CA TYR A 77 2.42 12.26 -9.08
C TYR A 77 0.94 11.81 -8.93
N ARG A 78 0.66 10.75 -8.17
CA ARG A 78 -0.70 10.22 -7.99
C ARG A 78 -1.53 10.95 -6.94
N ASN A 79 -0.91 11.32 -5.83
CA ASN A 79 -1.63 11.90 -4.69
C ASN A 79 -1.71 13.43 -4.81
N LYS A 80 -0.78 14.08 -5.53
CA LYS A 80 -0.82 15.54 -5.82
C LYS A 80 -1.06 16.42 -4.60
N GLY A 81 -0.45 16.05 -3.46
CA GLY A 81 -0.59 16.76 -2.19
C GLY A 81 -1.75 16.26 -1.31
N ARG A 82 -2.57 15.33 -1.79
CA ARG A 82 -3.65 14.69 -1.04
C ARG A 82 -3.12 13.56 -0.17
N LYS A 83 -3.94 13.13 0.78
CA LYS A 83 -3.67 11.95 1.60
C LYS A 83 -3.95 10.69 0.78
N PRO A 84 -3.20 9.59 0.97
CA PRO A 84 -3.43 8.34 0.24
C PRO A 84 -4.87 7.86 0.28
N ILE A 85 -5.52 7.92 1.45
CA ILE A 85 -6.92 7.49 1.61
C ILE A 85 -7.88 8.30 0.74
N GLU A 86 -7.69 9.61 0.62
CA GLU A 86 -8.55 10.46 -0.21
C GLU A 86 -8.45 10.04 -1.68
N THR A 87 -7.23 9.75 -2.12
CA THR A 87 -6.95 9.28 -3.49
C THR A 87 -7.60 7.93 -3.75
N PHE A 88 -7.54 7.02 -2.78
CA PHE A 88 -8.20 5.72 -2.84
C PHE A 88 -9.73 5.85 -2.92
N GLU A 89 -10.34 6.63 -2.04
CA GLU A 89 -11.80 6.84 -2.00
C GLU A 89 -12.33 7.48 -3.29
N MET A 90 -11.60 8.45 -3.86
CA MET A 90 -11.96 8.98 -5.18
C MET A 90 -11.88 7.91 -6.26
N GLY A 91 -10.85 7.06 -6.24
CA GLY A 91 -10.71 5.95 -7.19
C GLY A 91 -11.83 4.92 -7.06
N LYS A 92 -12.26 4.61 -5.83
CA LYS A 92 -13.39 3.73 -5.54
C LYS A 92 -14.70 4.30 -6.10
N LYS A 93 -15.02 5.56 -5.78
CA LYS A 93 -16.21 6.25 -6.30
C LYS A 93 -16.27 6.29 -7.83
N ARG A 94 -15.13 6.45 -8.51
CA ARG A 94 -15.05 6.42 -9.99
C ARG A 94 -15.41 5.06 -10.56
N ARG A 95 -15.00 3.97 -9.91
CA ARG A 95 -15.36 2.60 -10.34
C ARG A 95 -16.83 2.28 -10.09
N GLU A 96 -17.41 2.83 -9.02
CA GLU A 96 -18.81 2.61 -8.65
C GLU A 96 -19.78 3.45 -9.50
N ASN A 97 -19.37 4.62 -10.01
CA ASN A 97 -20.19 5.50 -10.84
C ASN A 97 -19.62 5.72 -12.25
N PRO A 98 -19.64 4.70 -13.14
CA PRO A 98 -19.12 4.83 -14.50
C PRO A 98 -19.95 5.74 -15.43
N ILE A 99 -21.16 6.16 -15.01
CA ILE A 99 -22.19 6.70 -15.93
C ILE A 99 -22.08 8.22 -16.20
N LYS A 100 -21.24 8.99 -15.50
CA LYS A 100 -21.22 10.47 -15.65
C LYS A 100 -20.10 11.07 -16.51
N GLU A 101 -19.13 10.28 -16.97
CA GLU A 101 -17.98 10.81 -17.76
C GLU A 101 -18.08 10.53 -19.27
N ALA A 102 -19.19 9.93 -19.74
CA ALA A 102 -19.42 9.62 -21.16
C ALA A 102 -20.58 10.42 -21.80
N ALA A 103 -20.98 11.54 -21.19
CA ALA A 103 -22.00 12.46 -21.72
C ALA A 103 -21.38 13.80 -22.13
#